data_AF-A0A3D4YL41-F1
#
_entry.id   AF-A0A3D4YL41-F1
#
_cell.length_a   1.000
_cell.length_b   1.000
_cell.length_c   1.000
_cell.angle_alpha   90.00
_cell.angle_beta   90.00
_cell.angle_gamma   90.00
#
_symmetry.space_group_name_H-M   'P 1'
#
loop_
_entity.id
_entity.type
_entity.pdbx_description
1 polymer ?
#
loop_
_entity_poly.entity_id
_entity_poly.type
_entity_poly.pdbx_seq_one_letter_code
_entity_poly.pdbx_strand_id
1 'polypeptide(L)'
;MDERIPVQTTFRVMGPHERGRFAPEAWGHLLSLNGSGAINGLELEHIIERALMQFEGRIALDDLRGLLEGTGLEDSSGSGDNTTVH
;
A
#
# COMPACT_ATOMS: atom_id res chain seq x y z
N MET A 1 4.16 -11.10 -29.54
CA MET A 1 3.47 -12.15 -28.76
C MET A 1 3.76 -11.82 -27.31
N ASP A 2 3.01 -10.84 -26.84
CA ASP A 2 3.29 -10.08 -25.64
C ASP A 2 2.74 -10.87 -24.46
N GLU A 3 3.65 -11.60 -23.81
CA GLU A 3 3.39 -12.37 -22.60
C GLU A 3 3.00 -11.40 -21.48
N ARG A 4 1.69 -11.20 -21.31
CA ARG A 4 1.12 -10.52 -20.14
C ARG A 4 1.42 -11.41 -18.93
N ILE A 5 2.57 -11.18 -18.31
CA ILE A 5 2.98 -11.82 -17.07
C ILE A 5 1.80 -11.69 -16.09
N PRO A 6 1.19 -12.78 -15.62
CA PRO A 6 0.18 -12.68 -14.58
C PRO A 6 0.89 -12.12 -13.36
N VAL A 7 0.49 -10.92 -12.92
CA VAL A 7 0.90 -10.37 -11.62
C VAL A 7 0.46 -11.38 -10.58
N GLN A 8 1.38 -12.23 -10.15
CA GLN A 8 1.14 -13.17 -9.07
C GLN A 8 0.88 -12.32 -7.85
N THR A 9 -0.40 -12.10 -7.55
CA THR A 9 -0.81 -11.37 -6.37
C THR A 9 -0.57 -12.33 -5.22
N THR A 10 0.65 -12.33 -4.70
CA THR A 10 0.96 -12.98 -3.44
C THR A 10 0.22 -12.19 -2.38
N PHE A 11 -1.07 -12.48 -2.20
CA PHE A 11 -1.81 -12.05 -1.04
C PHE A 11 -1.14 -12.71 0.16
N ARG A 12 -0.13 -12.05 0.71
CA ARG A 12 0.40 -12.40 2.03
C ARG A 12 -0.81 -12.36 2.95
N VAL A 13 -1.22 -13.52 3.43
CA VAL A 13 -2.26 -13.62 4.47
C VAL A 13 -1.65 -12.96 5.69
N MET A 14 -1.90 -11.65 5.81
CA MET A 14 -1.51 -10.86 6.96
C MET A 14 -1.99 -11.59 8.21
N GLY A 15 -1.07 -11.85 9.14
CA GLY A 15 -1.41 -12.53 10.38
C GLY A 15 -2.47 -11.75 11.14
N PRO A 16 -3.34 -12.41 11.92
CA PRO A 16 -4.36 -11.74 12.73
C PRO A 16 -3.79 -10.65 13.65
N HIS A 17 -2.51 -10.75 14.01
CA HIS A 17 -1.78 -9.79 14.85
C HIS A 17 -1.46 -8.49 14.14
N GLU A 18 -1.11 -8.56 12.85
CA GLU A 18 -0.81 -7.39 12.03
C GLU A 18 -2.11 -6.65 11.70
N ARG A 19 -3.16 -7.39 11.29
CA ARG A 19 -4.49 -6.80 11.05
C ARG A 19 -5.07 -6.18 12.32
N GLY A 20 -4.81 -6.78 13.49
CA GLY A 20 -5.27 -6.28 14.78
C GLY A 20 -4.64 -4.95 15.21
N ARG A 21 -3.52 -4.54 14.61
CA ARG A 21 -2.91 -3.23 14.88
C ARG A 21 -3.63 -2.09 14.14
N PHE A 22 -4.23 -2.35 12.99
CA PHE A 22 -4.96 -1.31 12.25
C PHE A 22 -6.39 -1.17 12.76
N ALA A 23 -6.87 0.06 12.87
CA ALA A 23 -8.30 0.31 13.04
C ALA A 23 -9.07 -0.24 11.80
N PRO A 24 -10.33 -0.71 11.96
CA PRO A 24 -11.10 -1.28 10.85
C PRO A 24 -11.22 -0.35 9.64
N GLU A 25 -11.38 0.95 9.89
CA GLU A 25 -11.42 2.02 8.89
C GLU A 25 -10.08 2.20 8.16
N ALA A 26 -8.95 2.16 8.87
CA ALA A 26 -7.61 2.25 8.29
C ALA A 26 -7.33 1.04 7.39
N TRP A 27 -7.70 -0.15 7.86
CA TRP A 27 -7.57 -1.38 7.08
C TRP A 27 -8.45 -1.37 5.82
N GLY A 28 -9.70 -0.93 5.95
CA GLY A 28 -10.61 -0.78 4.82
C GLY A 28 -10.10 0.21 3.77
N HIS A 29 -9.41 1.28 4.21
CA HIS A 29 -8.80 2.25 3.30
C HIS A 29 -7.66 1.62 2.49
N LEU A 30 -6.75 0.87 3.12
CA LEU A 30 -5.68 0.15 2.42
C LEU A 30 -6.23 -0.83 1.37
N LEU A 31 -7.26 -1.59 1.72
CA LEU A 31 -7.91 -2.51 0.79
C LEU A 31 -8.59 -1.78 -0.37
N SER A 32 -9.18 -0.61 -0.11
CA SER A 32 -9.80 0.21 -1.15
C SER A 32 -8.75 0.75 -2.13
N LEU A 33 -7.61 1.22 -1.62
CA LEU A 33 -6.49 1.66 -2.46
C LEU A 33 -5.95 0.51 -3.32
N ASN A 34 -5.72 -0.67 -2.72
CA ASN A 34 -5.26 -1.83 -3.47
C ASN A 34 -6.29 -2.32 -4.51
N GLY A 35 -7.56 -2.40 -4.13
CA GLY A 35 -8.64 -2.81 -5.03
C GLY A 35 -8.92 -1.81 -6.16
N SER A 36 -8.63 -0.53 -5.95
CA SER A 36 -8.70 0.51 -6.99
C SER A 36 -7.50 0.54 -7.93
N GLY A 37 -6.40 -0.15 -7.57
CA GLY A 37 -5.14 -0.11 -8.31
C GLY A 37 -4.26 1.10 -8.00
N ALA A 38 -4.64 1.97 -7.05
CA ALA A 38 -3.82 3.10 -6.61
C ALA A 38 -2.49 2.63 -5.97
N ILE A 39 -2.51 1.46 -5.33
CA ILE A 39 -1.30 0.78 -4.83
C ILE A 39 -1.32 -0.68 -5.26
N ASN A 40 -0.15 -1.24 -5.58
CA ASN A 40 -0.02 -2.67 -5.87
C ASN A 40 0.23 -3.47 -4.58
N GLY A 41 0.34 -4.80 -4.69
CA GLY A 41 0.56 -5.67 -3.53
C GLY A 41 1.88 -5.39 -2.78
N LEU A 42 2.95 -5.06 -3.50
CA LEU A 42 4.26 -4.77 -2.93
C LEU A 42 4.23 -3.43 -2.15
N GLU A 43 3.61 -2.41 -2.73
CA GLU A 43 3.42 -1.11 -2.08
C GLU A 43 2.60 -1.26 -0.80
N LEU A 44 1.52 -2.06 -0.85
CA LEU A 44 0.72 -2.36 0.33
C LEU A 44 1.58 -2.97 1.44
N GLU A 45 2.40 -3.98 1.14
CA GLU A 45 3.31 -4.59 2.11
C GLU A 45 4.29 -3.57 2.72
N HIS A 46 4.91 -2.73 1.88
CA HIS A 46 5.83 -1.69 2.34
C HIS A 46 5.16 -0.67 3.28
N ILE A 47 3.93 -0.22 2.94
CA ILE A 47 3.15 0.70 3.78
C ILE A 47 2.86 0.05 5.14
N ILE A 48 2.44 -1.21 5.14
CA ILE A 48 2.16 -1.96 6.37
C ILE A 48 3.42 -2.06 7.22
N GLU A 49 4.54 -2.51 6.66
CA GLU A 49 5.80 -2.69 7.39
C GLU A 49 6.26 -1.37 8.01
N ARG A 50 6.22 -0.28 7.24
CA ARG A 50 6.57 1.05 7.72
C ARG A 50 5.65 1.50 8.85
N ALA A 51 4.35 1.32 8.71
CA ALA A 51 3.39 1.68 9.75
C ALA A 51 3.61 0.87 11.04
N LEU A 52 3.87 -0.43 10.93
CA LEU A 52 4.16 -1.28 12.09
C LEU A 52 5.49 -0.95 12.79
N MET A 53 6.45 -0.37 12.08
CA MET A 53 7.73 0.13 12.63
C MET A 53 7.59 1.52 13.26
N GLN A 54 6.76 2.39 12.68
CA GLN A 54 6.58 3.77 13.14
C GLN A 54 5.62 3.88 14.32
N PHE A 55 4.62 3.01 14.40
CA PHE A 55 3.57 3.06 15.42
C PHE A 55 3.65 1.85 16.35
N GLU A 56 3.84 2.10 17.64
CA GLU A 56 3.89 1.07 18.69
C GLU A 56 2.50 0.65 19.21
N GLY A 57 1.42 1.21 18.65
CA GLY A 57 0.04 1.01 19.10
C GLY A 57 -0.97 0.72 17.98
N ARG A 58 -2.25 0.99 18.26
CA ARG A 58 -3.29 0.89 17.24
C ARG A 58 -3.15 2.06 16.25
N ILE A 59 -3.15 1.75 14.96
CA ILE A 59 -2.96 2.68 13.86
C ILE A 59 -4.34 3.14 13.39
N ALA A 60 -4.67 4.42 13.60
CA ALA A 60 -5.93 5.00 13.12
C ALA A 60 -5.85 5.39 11.65
N LEU A 61 -6.99 5.72 11.04
CA LEU A 61 -7.02 6.17 9.65
C LEU A 61 -6.27 7.50 9.46
N ASP A 62 -6.32 8.38 10.45
CA ASP A 62 -5.62 9.67 10.44
C ASP A 62 -4.09 9.47 10.42
N ASP A 63 -3.56 8.63 11.31
CA ASP A 63 -2.14 8.26 11.34
C ASP A 63 -1.68 7.64 10.02
N LEU A 64 -2.52 6.76 9.45
CA LEU A 64 -2.24 6.12 8.17
C LEU A 64 -2.19 7.14 7.03
N ARG A 65 -3.11 8.11 7.01
CA ARG A 65 -3.11 9.18 5.99
C ARG A 65 -1.86 10.04 6.09
N GLY A 66 -1.47 10.44 7.30
CA GLY A 66 -0.21 11.18 7.50
C GLY A 66 1.02 10.37 7.06
N LEU A 67 1.00 9.05 7.26
CA LEU A 67 2.06 8.17 6.74
C LEU A 67 2.07 8.12 5.21
N LEU A 68 0.91 8.00 4.56
CA LEU A 68 0.78 7.95 3.10
C LEU A 68 1.22 9.27 2.45
N GLU A 69 0.82 10.42 3.00
CA GLU A 69 1.29 11.74 2.57
C GLU A 69 2.82 11.83 2.64
N GLY A 70 3.42 11.33 3.71
CA GLY A 70 4.88 11.30 3.88
C GLY A 70 5.64 10.35 2.94
N THR A 71 4.95 9.41 2.28
CA THR A 71 5.55 8.46 1.33
C THR A 71 5.53 8.94 -0.12
N GLY A 72 4.84 10.04 -0.44
CA GLY A 72 4.73 10.53 -1.82
C GLY A 72 3.84 9.66 -2.72
N LEU A 73 3.04 8.76 -2.15
CA LEU A 73 2.11 7.92 -2.90
C LEU A 73 0.98 8.73 -3.57
N GLU A 74 0.66 9.93 -3.08
CA GLU A 74 -0.25 10.86 -3.77
C GLU A 74 0.35 11.42 -5.07
N ASP A 75 1.68 11.54 -5.18
CA ASP A 75 2.38 11.99 -6.38
C ASP A 75 2.55 10.87 -7.43
N SER A 76 2.36 9.61 -7.01
CA SER A 76 2.52 8.45 -7.90
C SER A 76 1.33 8.21 -8.83
N SER A 77 0.23 8.97 -8.65
CA SER A 77 -0.85 9.03 -9.65
C SER A 77 -0.42 9.76 -10.95
N GLY A 78 0.80 10.30 -11.01
CA GLY A 78 1.35 11.04 -12.14
C GLY A 78 2.69 10.54 -12.71
N SER A 79 3.17 9.34 -12.36
CA SER A 79 4.44 8.81 -12.90
C SER A 79 4.29 7.49 -13.66
N GLY A 80 3.35 7.44 -14.60
CA GLY A 80 3.72 7.02 -15.95
C GLY A 80 4.29 8.27 -16.65
N ASP A 81 5.34 8.27 -17.46
CA ASP A 81 5.85 7.26 -18.36
C ASP A 81 7.25 7.69 -18.87
N ASN A 82 8.04 6.72 -19.37
CA ASN A 82 9.11 6.88 -20.37
C ASN A 82 10.40 7.64 -20.00
N THR A 83 11.40 6.89 -19.54
CA THR A 83 12.79 7.12 -19.98
C THR A 83 12.85 6.95 -21.50
N THR A 84 12.71 8.05 -22.26
CA THR A 84 13.14 8.08 -23.66
C THR A 84 14.63 8.38 -23.68
N VAL A 85 15.43 7.44 -24.20
CA VAL A 85 16.82 7.70 -24.60
C VAL A 85 16.81 8.14 -26.06
N HIS A 86 17.40 9.31 -26.34
CA HIS A 86 17.64 9.82 -27.69
C HIS A 86 19.15 10.08 -27.85
#